data_AF-A0AA37SM00-F1
#
_entry.id   AF-A0AA37SM00-F1
#
_cell.length_a   1.000
_cell.length_b   1.000
_cell.length_c   1.000
_cell.angle_alpha   90.00
_cell.angle_beta   90.00
_cell.angle_gamma   90.00
#
_symmetry.space_group_name_H-M   'P 1'
#
loop_
_entity.id
_entity.type
_entity.pdbx_description
1 polymer ?
#
loop_
_entity_poly.entity_id
_entity_poly.type
_entity_poly.pdbx_seq_one_letter_code
_entity_poly.pdbx_strand_id
1 'polypeptide(L)'
;MSTEKTPYKAIQEELNRAVKLSPLNSDQIQNELRLITSLFDRYSDDIPTMVESYENRCLGYIKTIKDNNGTPVQALGDDRSTYVIPIKGDTTKLWLDIDDLCSKSIQNFKENVEIYRNSTLDCVLENVSDFYKLLMEQNVTEKIVKDEIKSVCQSFRMNIKWAKTFNALTAGNFESRVDDLLKIQSGAIAAQWCYNNLDEDQDYPIENHKSHDHKIFIVRGSWADEGGYLSGDITYLDTVMSDLMTTGCSCYLTFFFNVSDLPKKLQSEKYSELRRKNIKSPPISPAPAENIIAPKEYRGLSGMLKKLFGA
;
A
#
# COMPACT_ATOMS: atom_id res chain seq x y z
N MET A 1 7.83 -15.09 20.91
CA MET A 1 8.57 -16.25 20.39
C MET A 1 9.83 -15.73 19.73
N SER A 2 10.99 -16.30 20.07
CA SER A 2 12.30 -15.92 19.55
C SER A 2 12.35 -16.16 18.04
N THR A 3 12.12 -15.11 17.23
CA THR A 3 12.37 -15.15 15.79
C THR A 3 13.87 -15.18 15.58
N GLU A 4 14.29 -16.34 15.14
CA GLU A 4 15.66 -16.79 15.13
C GLU A 4 16.49 -15.94 14.15
N LYS A 5 17.64 -15.44 14.62
CA LYS A 5 18.66 -14.70 13.84
C LYS A 5 19.34 -15.57 12.75
N THR A 6 18.69 -16.65 12.32
CA THR A 6 19.28 -17.79 11.61
C THR A 6 19.67 -17.47 10.16
N PRO A 7 18.86 -16.74 9.36
CA PRO A 7 19.25 -16.38 8.00
C PRO A 7 20.43 -15.39 7.99
N TYR A 8 20.38 -14.37 8.83
CA TYR A 8 21.43 -13.35 8.94
C TYR A 8 22.79 -13.96 9.34
N LYS A 9 22.77 -14.84 10.34
CA LYS A 9 23.99 -15.51 10.80
C LYS A 9 24.56 -16.44 9.73
N ALA A 10 23.72 -17.17 9.00
CA ALA A 10 24.14 -18.04 7.89
C ALA A 10 24.77 -17.24 6.74
N ILE A 11 24.17 -16.09 6.36
CA ILE A 11 24.71 -15.17 5.35
C ILE A 11 26.09 -14.66 5.78
N GLN A 12 26.20 -14.21 7.02
CA GLN A 12 27.45 -13.67 7.54
C GLN A 12 28.54 -14.74 7.60
N GLU A 13 28.20 -15.98 7.97
CA GLU A 13 29.11 -17.11 8.00
C GLU A 13 29.60 -17.50 6.60
N GLU A 14 28.70 -17.55 5.61
CA GLU A 14 29.07 -17.83 4.21
C GLU A 14 29.89 -16.69 3.58
N LEU A 15 29.56 -15.42 3.83
CA LEU A 15 30.40 -14.29 3.41
C LEU A 15 31.80 -14.35 4.04
N ASN A 16 31.88 -14.64 5.33
CA ASN A 16 33.17 -14.79 6.03
C ASN A 16 33.96 -16.01 5.52
N ARG A 17 33.28 -17.07 5.10
CA ARG A 17 33.88 -18.26 4.48
C ARG A 17 34.43 -17.94 3.09
N ALA A 18 33.66 -17.22 2.27
CA ALA A 18 34.06 -16.72 0.96
C ALA A 18 35.32 -15.84 1.05
N VAL A 19 35.34 -14.91 2.01
CA VAL A 19 36.49 -14.07 2.33
C VAL A 19 37.75 -14.90 2.62
N LYS A 20 37.63 -15.97 3.39
CA LYS A 20 38.78 -16.79 3.81
C LYS A 20 39.29 -17.76 2.75
N LEU A 21 38.39 -18.30 1.93
CA LEU A 21 38.68 -19.38 0.98
C LEU A 21 38.92 -18.90 -0.45
N SER A 22 38.70 -17.60 -0.72
CA SER A 22 38.92 -17.03 -2.05
C SER A 22 40.37 -17.27 -2.53
N PRO A 23 40.57 -17.92 -3.70
CA PRO A 23 41.90 -18.10 -4.29
C PRO A 23 42.49 -16.77 -4.79
N LEU A 24 41.65 -15.75 -4.92
CA LEU A 24 42.02 -14.40 -5.29
C LEU A 24 42.13 -13.56 -4.00
N ASN A 25 43.28 -13.65 -3.33
CA ASN A 25 43.55 -12.98 -2.05
C ASN A 25 43.98 -11.51 -2.24
N SER A 26 43.25 -10.79 -3.10
CA SER A 26 43.48 -9.37 -3.39
C SER A 26 42.73 -8.51 -2.37
N ASP A 27 43.40 -7.48 -1.83
CA ASP A 27 42.79 -6.47 -0.94
C ASP A 27 41.50 -5.87 -1.53
N GLN A 28 41.40 -5.86 -2.86
CA GLN A 28 40.23 -5.36 -3.58
C GLN A 28 39.02 -6.28 -3.41
N ILE A 29 39.18 -7.60 -3.47
CA ILE A 29 38.09 -8.58 -3.26
C ILE A 29 37.63 -8.56 -1.80
N GLN A 30 38.56 -8.36 -0.87
CA GLN A 30 38.25 -8.20 0.55
C GLN A 30 37.44 -6.93 0.83
N ASN A 31 37.75 -5.82 0.15
CA ASN A 31 37.00 -4.58 0.29
C ASN A 31 35.59 -4.68 -0.28
N GLU A 32 35.41 -5.37 -1.40
CA GLU A 32 34.08 -5.58 -1.99
C GLU A 32 33.21 -6.54 -1.16
N LEU A 33 33.78 -7.61 -0.60
CA LEU A 33 33.08 -8.48 0.34
C LEU A 33 32.62 -7.73 1.60
N ARG A 34 33.45 -6.79 2.10
CA ARG A 34 33.04 -5.87 3.19
C ARG A 34 31.92 -4.92 2.76
N LEU A 35 31.91 -4.45 1.51
CA LEU A 35 30.84 -3.61 0.99
C LEU A 35 29.49 -4.35 0.98
N ILE A 36 29.49 -5.62 0.53
CA ILE A 36 28.29 -6.49 0.56
C ILE A 36 27.79 -6.64 2.00
N THR A 37 28.66 -6.95 2.96
CA THR A 37 28.30 -7.02 4.38
C THR A 37 27.71 -5.71 4.89
N SER A 38 28.30 -4.56 4.55
CA SER A 38 27.79 -3.24 4.97
C SER A 38 26.44 -2.86 4.35
N LEU A 39 26.13 -3.37 3.15
CA LEU A 39 24.83 -3.17 2.50
C LEU A 39 23.78 -4.06 3.16
N PHE A 40 24.17 -5.27 3.54
CA PHE A 40 23.35 -6.23 4.26
C PHE A 40 22.96 -5.74 5.65
N ASP A 41 23.91 -5.22 6.43
CA ASP A 41 23.65 -4.66 7.76
C ASP A 41 22.65 -3.49 7.71
N ARG A 42 22.85 -2.55 6.77
CA ARG A 42 21.93 -1.43 6.55
C ARG A 42 20.52 -1.89 6.20
N TYR A 43 20.39 -2.94 5.40
CA TYR A 43 19.07 -3.49 5.06
C TYR A 43 18.36 -4.11 6.28
N SER A 44 19.11 -4.72 7.21
CA SER A 44 18.54 -5.36 8.41
C SER A 44 18.10 -4.37 9.49
N ASP A 45 18.77 -3.22 9.63
CA ASP A 45 18.50 -2.26 10.70
C ASP A 45 17.28 -1.36 10.41
N ASP A 46 16.85 -1.22 9.16
CA ASP A 46 15.81 -0.28 8.76
C ASP A 46 14.38 -0.71 9.17
N ILE A 47 14.13 -2.00 9.46
CA ILE A 47 12.75 -2.54 9.61
C ILE A 47 11.99 -2.04 10.84
N PRO A 48 12.54 -2.10 12.07
CA PRO A 48 11.87 -1.54 13.23
C PRO A 48 11.55 -0.05 13.03
N THR A 49 12.47 0.68 12.38
CA THR A 49 12.29 2.08 12.03
C THR A 49 11.20 2.28 10.97
N MET A 50 11.03 1.37 10.01
CA MET A 50 9.94 1.43 9.03
C MET A 50 8.58 1.24 9.67
N VAL A 51 8.45 0.26 10.57
CA VAL A 51 7.22 0.00 11.33
C VAL A 51 6.86 1.18 12.23
N GLU A 52 7.82 1.68 13.00
CA GLU A 52 7.63 2.86 13.85
C GLU A 52 7.26 4.10 13.02
N SER A 53 7.92 4.30 11.88
CA SER A 53 7.60 5.42 10.98
C SER A 53 6.19 5.32 10.41
N TYR A 54 5.73 4.12 10.06
CA TYR A 54 4.36 3.90 9.55
C TYR A 54 3.32 4.13 10.65
N GLU A 55 3.55 3.58 11.84
CA GLU A 55 2.69 3.78 13.00
C GLU A 55 2.55 5.27 13.36
N ASN A 56 3.68 6.00 13.45
CA ASN A 56 3.68 7.43 13.69
C ASN A 56 2.93 8.23 12.62
N ARG A 57 2.99 7.80 11.36
CA ARG A 57 2.26 8.43 10.25
C ARG A 57 0.75 8.22 10.40
N CYS A 58 0.29 6.99 10.65
CA CYS A 58 -1.13 6.68 10.86
C CYS A 58 -1.69 7.48 12.04
N LEU A 59 -1.01 7.46 13.18
CA LEU A 59 -1.41 8.22 14.37
C LEU A 59 -1.39 9.73 14.13
N GLY A 60 -0.38 10.23 13.42
CA GLY A 60 -0.27 11.63 13.02
C GLY A 60 -1.41 12.09 12.10
N TYR A 61 -1.84 11.23 11.16
CA TYR A 61 -2.98 11.52 10.29
C TYR A 61 -4.29 11.58 11.08
N ILE A 62 -4.56 10.61 11.96
CA ILE A 62 -5.73 10.63 12.85
C ILE A 62 -5.74 11.89 13.70
N LYS A 63 -4.61 12.23 14.31
CA LYS A 63 -4.47 13.45 15.11
C LYS A 63 -4.79 14.69 14.28
N THR A 64 -4.30 14.76 13.05
CA THR A 64 -4.57 15.87 12.13
C THR A 64 -6.07 16.02 11.84
N ILE A 65 -6.79 14.92 11.59
CA ILE A 65 -8.24 14.97 11.34
C ILE A 65 -8.98 15.42 12.62
N LYS A 66 -8.60 14.89 13.79
CA LYS A 66 -9.19 15.27 15.08
C LYS A 66 -8.97 16.75 15.39
N ASP A 67 -7.75 17.24 15.23
CA ASP A 67 -7.38 18.64 15.51
C ASP A 67 -8.11 19.62 14.58
N ASN A 68 -8.36 19.24 13.32
CA ASN A 68 -9.07 20.06 12.35
C ASN A 68 -10.60 19.85 12.39
N ASN A 69 -11.11 18.89 13.15
CA ASN A 69 -12.51 18.43 13.11
C ASN A 69 -12.97 18.12 11.67
N GLY A 70 -12.08 17.54 10.87
CA GLY A 70 -12.28 17.33 9.43
C GLY A 70 -11.03 16.96 8.67
N THR A 71 -11.20 16.51 7.44
CA THR A 71 -10.07 16.13 6.57
C THR A 71 -9.52 17.37 5.88
N PRO A 72 -8.22 17.67 6.04
CA PRO A 72 -7.57 18.71 5.27
C PRO A 72 -7.44 18.25 3.81
N VAL A 73 -7.97 19.04 2.89
CA VAL A 73 -7.87 18.84 1.45
C VAL A 73 -7.10 20.00 0.84
N GLN A 74 -6.13 19.67 -0.01
CA GLN A 74 -5.39 20.68 -0.76
C GLN A 74 -6.00 20.81 -2.16
N ALA A 75 -6.37 22.04 -2.54
CA ALA A 75 -6.90 22.31 -3.88
C ALA A 75 -5.85 21.97 -4.94
N LEU A 76 -6.31 21.38 -6.05
CA LEU A 76 -5.44 21.14 -7.21
C LEU A 76 -4.89 22.47 -7.76
N GLY A 77 -3.56 22.58 -7.82
CA GLY A 77 -2.87 23.72 -8.43
C GLY A 77 -2.68 24.94 -7.53
N ASP A 78 -3.17 24.90 -6.29
CA ASP A 78 -2.94 25.95 -5.30
C ASP A 78 -2.12 25.37 -4.13
N ASP A 79 -0.88 25.82 -4.01
CA ASP A 79 0.02 25.44 -2.92
C ASP A 79 -0.24 26.22 -1.63
N ARG A 80 -1.18 27.18 -1.65
CA ARG A 80 -1.39 28.14 -0.55
C ARG A 80 -2.68 27.93 0.24
N SER A 81 -3.62 27.11 -0.23
CA SER A 81 -4.90 26.90 0.44
C SER A 81 -5.19 25.42 0.73
N THR A 82 -5.17 25.10 2.03
CA THR A 82 -5.74 23.86 2.56
C THR A 82 -7.12 24.22 3.11
N TYR A 83 -8.17 23.53 2.67
CA TYR A 83 -9.51 23.65 3.23
C TYR A 83 -9.88 22.38 3.99
N VAL A 84 -10.73 22.51 4.99
CA VAL A 84 -11.15 21.39 5.82
C VAL A 84 -12.55 20.97 5.39
N ILE A 85 -12.73 19.69 5.06
CA ILE A 85 -14.06 19.10 4.91
C ILE A 85 -14.54 18.70 6.31
N PRO A 86 -15.54 19.40 6.89
CA PRO A 86 -15.94 19.18 8.28
C PRO A 86 -16.67 17.85 8.44
N ILE A 87 -16.35 17.13 9.52
CA ILE A 87 -17.13 15.94 9.92
C ILE A 87 -18.40 16.42 10.62
N LYS A 88 -19.56 15.88 10.22
CA LYS A 88 -20.87 16.24 10.77
C LYS A 88 -21.55 15.03 11.44
N GLY A 89 -22.40 15.32 12.43
CA GLY A 89 -23.21 14.32 13.11
C GLY A 89 -22.51 13.64 14.28
N ASP A 90 -23.08 12.52 14.74
CA ASP A 90 -22.45 11.66 15.75
C ASP A 90 -21.26 10.93 15.13
N THR A 91 -20.08 11.14 15.70
CA THR A 91 -18.80 10.61 15.22
C THR A 91 -18.29 9.44 16.05
N THR A 92 -19.04 9.00 17.06
CA THR A 92 -18.62 7.94 18.00
C THR A 92 -18.24 6.66 17.25
N LYS A 93 -19.10 6.21 16.33
CA LYS A 93 -18.84 5.03 15.51
C LYS A 93 -17.68 5.25 14.53
N LEU A 94 -17.62 6.42 13.87
CA LEU A 94 -16.54 6.76 12.94
C LEU A 94 -15.17 6.64 13.61
N TRP A 95 -15.01 7.15 14.83
CA TRP A 95 -13.73 7.07 15.53
C TRP A 95 -13.36 5.65 15.95
N LEU A 96 -14.34 4.84 16.35
CA LEU A 96 -14.11 3.41 16.62
C LEU A 96 -13.65 2.68 15.36
N ASP A 97 -14.29 2.94 14.22
CA ASP A 97 -13.96 2.33 12.93
C ASP A 97 -12.56 2.79 12.44
N ILE A 98 -12.19 4.06 12.65
CA ILE A 98 -10.85 4.58 12.34
C ILE A 98 -9.77 3.97 13.24
N ASP A 99 -10.02 3.83 14.53
CA ASP A 99 -9.05 3.25 15.48
C ASP A 99 -8.83 1.75 15.19
N ASP A 100 -9.90 1.01 14.85
CA ASP A 100 -9.82 -0.39 14.39
C ASP A 100 -9.06 -0.51 13.07
N LEU A 101 -9.37 0.34 12.09
CA LEU A 101 -8.65 0.41 10.81
C LEU A 101 -7.16 0.69 11.03
N CYS A 102 -6.81 1.63 11.91
CA CYS A 102 -5.43 1.97 12.24
C CYS A 102 -4.68 0.75 12.80
N SER A 103 -5.29 0.08 13.78
CA SER A 103 -4.74 -1.11 14.42
C SER A 103 -4.48 -2.23 13.40
N LYS A 104 -5.48 -2.52 12.55
CA LYS A 104 -5.36 -3.53 11.48
C LYS A 104 -4.32 -3.15 10.44
N SER A 105 -4.26 -1.88 10.06
CA SER A 105 -3.29 -1.37 9.08
C SER A 105 -1.86 -1.52 9.58
N ILE A 106 -1.60 -1.19 10.85
CA ILE A 106 -0.30 -1.35 11.48
C ILE A 106 0.08 -2.82 11.58
N GLN A 107 -0.85 -3.69 11.98
CA GLN A 107 -0.60 -5.12 12.06
C GLN A 107 -0.29 -5.73 10.69
N ASN A 108 -1.10 -5.41 9.68
CA ASN A 108 -0.89 -5.87 8.31
C ASN A 108 0.45 -5.38 7.75
N PHE A 109 0.82 -4.12 8.01
CA PHE A 109 2.12 -3.59 7.64
C PHE A 109 3.27 -4.37 8.27
N LYS A 110 3.19 -4.65 9.59
CA LYS A 110 4.20 -5.45 10.32
C LYS A 110 4.41 -6.82 9.67
N GLU A 111 3.32 -7.54 9.41
CA GLU A 111 3.36 -8.87 8.80
C GLU A 111 3.97 -8.85 7.40
N ASN A 112 3.57 -7.90 6.56
CA ASN A 112 4.07 -7.85 5.19
C ASN A 112 5.52 -7.36 5.09
N VAL A 113 5.96 -6.44 5.97
CA VAL A 113 7.39 -6.06 6.04
C VAL A 113 8.25 -7.26 6.42
N GLU A 114 7.79 -8.12 7.34
CA GLU A 114 8.50 -9.36 7.69
C GLU A 114 8.55 -10.34 6.52
N ILE A 115 7.44 -10.55 5.80
CA ILE A 115 7.40 -11.41 4.60
C ILE A 115 8.36 -10.88 3.53
N TYR A 116 8.29 -9.58 3.22
CA TYR A 116 9.14 -8.94 2.23
C TYR A 116 10.62 -9.03 2.61
N ARG A 117 10.93 -8.82 3.90
CA ARG A 117 12.28 -9.00 4.43
C ARG A 117 12.78 -10.41 4.17
N ASN A 118 12.03 -11.43 4.57
CA ASN A 118 12.45 -12.82 4.43
C ASN A 118 12.69 -13.17 2.95
N SER A 119 11.77 -12.80 2.07
CA SER A 119 11.94 -13.00 0.62
C SER A 119 13.17 -12.28 0.06
N THR A 120 13.45 -11.06 0.51
CA THR A 120 14.66 -10.33 0.10
C THR A 120 15.93 -10.98 0.64
N LEU A 121 15.92 -11.44 1.90
CA LEU A 121 17.04 -12.14 2.53
C LEU A 121 17.34 -13.44 1.78
N ASP A 122 16.32 -14.17 1.35
CA ASP A 122 16.46 -15.40 0.57
C ASP A 122 17.07 -15.12 -0.81
N CYS A 123 16.61 -14.07 -1.52
CA CYS A 123 17.21 -13.65 -2.79
C CYS A 123 18.68 -13.22 -2.62
N VAL A 124 18.98 -12.50 -1.54
CA VAL A 124 20.36 -12.12 -1.19
C VAL A 124 21.22 -13.35 -0.90
N LEU A 125 20.69 -14.32 -0.14
CA LEU A 125 21.34 -15.60 0.17
C LEU A 125 21.72 -16.36 -1.10
N GLU A 126 20.78 -16.46 -2.04
CA GLU A 126 21.01 -17.11 -3.34
C GLU A 126 22.11 -16.39 -4.11
N ASN A 127 22.04 -15.06 -4.24
CA ASN A 127 23.06 -14.27 -4.93
C ASN A 127 24.46 -14.42 -4.32
N VAL A 128 24.57 -14.41 -2.99
CA VAL A 128 25.85 -14.61 -2.28
C VAL A 128 26.36 -16.04 -2.49
N SER A 129 25.48 -17.03 -2.43
CA SER A 129 25.83 -18.43 -2.64
C SER A 129 26.32 -18.68 -4.07
N ASP A 130 25.67 -18.08 -5.07
CA ASP A 130 26.06 -18.20 -6.47
C ASP A 130 27.37 -17.48 -6.76
N PHE A 131 27.57 -16.29 -6.17
CA PHE A 131 28.86 -15.62 -6.20
C PHE A 131 29.98 -16.47 -5.59
N TYR A 132 29.72 -17.17 -4.48
CA TYR A 132 30.70 -18.07 -3.89
C TYR A 132 31.03 -19.25 -4.81
N LYS A 133 30.02 -19.88 -5.43
CA LYS A 133 30.26 -20.95 -6.41
C LYS A 133 31.15 -20.46 -7.55
N LEU A 134 30.86 -19.27 -8.09
CA LEU A 134 31.67 -18.63 -9.12
C LEU A 134 33.12 -18.48 -8.69
N LEU A 135 33.40 -18.00 -7.46
CA LEU A 135 34.78 -17.85 -6.96
C LEU A 135 35.57 -19.15 -6.90
N MET A 136 34.90 -20.30 -6.82
CA MET A 136 35.52 -21.62 -6.74
C MET A 136 35.78 -22.26 -8.12
N GLU A 137 35.30 -21.65 -9.20
CA GLU A 137 35.50 -22.16 -10.56
C GLU A 137 36.94 -21.96 -11.07
N GLN A 138 37.45 -22.92 -11.83
CA GLN A 138 38.76 -22.80 -12.47
C GLN A 138 38.70 -21.74 -13.59
N ASN A 139 39.72 -20.88 -13.67
CA ASN A 139 39.88 -19.79 -14.66
C ASN A 139 39.06 -18.51 -14.40
N VAL A 140 38.54 -18.31 -13.19
CA VAL A 140 37.92 -17.04 -12.79
C VAL A 140 38.96 -15.93 -12.80
N THR A 141 38.63 -14.82 -13.47
CA THR A 141 39.50 -13.63 -13.54
C THR A 141 38.98 -12.54 -12.61
N GLU A 142 39.86 -11.63 -12.21
CA GLU A 142 39.49 -10.47 -11.39
C GLU A 142 38.38 -9.61 -12.04
N LYS A 143 38.36 -9.54 -13.37
CA LYS A 143 37.31 -8.83 -14.12
C LYS A 143 35.93 -9.48 -13.91
N ILE A 144 35.85 -10.80 -14.04
CA ILE A 144 34.61 -11.58 -13.85
C ILE A 144 34.07 -11.35 -12.43
N VAL A 145 34.95 -11.41 -11.43
CA VAL A 145 34.59 -11.17 -10.02
C VAL A 145 34.04 -9.76 -9.81
N LYS A 146 34.66 -8.73 -10.40
CA LYS A 146 34.21 -7.33 -10.30
C LYS A 146 32.83 -7.12 -10.92
N ASP A 147 32.59 -7.73 -12.09
CA ASP A 147 31.30 -7.62 -12.78
C ASP A 147 30.18 -8.28 -11.96
N GLU A 148 30.46 -9.45 -11.35
CA GLU A 148 29.48 -10.16 -10.51
C GLU A 148 29.19 -9.42 -9.20
N ILE A 149 30.22 -8.92 -8.51
CA ILE A 149 30.05 -8.08 -7.30
C ILE A 149 29.17 -6.87 -7.61
N LYS A 150 29.39 -6.23 -8.76
CA LYS A 150 28.57 -5.09 -9.18
C LYS A 150 27.12 -5.50 -9.40
N SER A 151 26.87 -6.67 -9.98
CA SER A 151 25.54 -7.26 -10.13
C SER A 151 24.87 -7.47 -8.77
N VAL A 152 25.54 -8.17 -7.85
CA VAL A 152 25.05 -8.42 -6.49
C VAL A 152 24.75 -7.11 -5.75
N CYS A 153 25.69 -6.17 -5.73
CA CYS A 153 25.49 -4.85 -5.11
C CYS A 153 24.34 -4.06 -5.76
N GLN A 154 24.11 -4.21 -7.07
CA GLN A 154 22.98 -3.58 -7.74
C GLN A 154 21.66 -4.19 -7.27
N SER A 155 21.56 -5.52 -7.15
CA SER A 155 20.39 -6.21 -6.60
C SER A 155 20.08 -5.75 -5.17
N PHE A 156 21.09 -5.66 -4.31
CA PHE A 156 20.93 -5.09 -2.95
C PHE A 156 20.37 -3.67 -2.95
N ARG A 157 20.91 -2.79 -3.81
CA ARG A 157 20.43 -1.41 -3.92
C ARG A 157 18.99 -1.34 -4.41
N MET A 158 18.59 -2.21 -5.33
CA MET A 158 17.21 -2.31 -5.81
C MET A 158 16.28 -2.77 -4.69
N ASN A 159 16.66 -3.79 -3.93
CA ASN A 159 15.86 -4.29 -2.81
C ASN A 159 15.68 -3.26 -1.67
N ILE A 160 16.72 -2.47 -1.36
CA ILE A 160 16.62 -1.34 -0.41
C ILE A 160 15.65 -0.27 -0.93
N LYS A 161 15.66 0.02 -2.24
CA LYS A 161 14.72 0.98 -2.85
C LYS A 161 13.30 0.44 -2.87
N TRP A 162 13.12 -0.85 -3.11
CA TRP A 162 11.82 -1.51 -3.03
C TRP A 162 11.24 -1.46 -1.63
N ALA A 163 12.05 -1.64 -0.56
CA ALA A 163 11.58 -1.46 0.82
C ALA A 163 10.98 -0.06 1.06
N LYS A 164 11.60 0.99 0.50
CA LYS A 164 11.07 2.36 0.55
C LYS A 164 9.79 2.53 -0.27
N THR A 165 9.68 1.84 -1.39
CA THR A 165 8.50 1.87 -2.28
C THR A 165 7.33 1.14 -1.64
N PHE A 166 7.59 -0.01 -1.02
CA PHE A 166 6.64 -0.77 -0.22
C PHE A 166 6.05 0.08 0.92
N ASN A 167 6.89 0.85 1.63
CA ASN A 167 6.42 1.79 2.64
C ASN A 167 5.49 2.86 2.08
N ALA A 168 5.84 3.43 0.93
CA ALA A 168 5.02 4.45 0.29
C ALA A 168 3.67 3.86 -0.16
N LEU A 169 3.69 2.69 -0.80
CA LEU A 169 2.47 2.04 -1.30
C LEU A 169 1.54 1.63 -0.15
N THR A 170 2.07 1.17 0.98
CA THR A 170 1.24 0.78 2.13
C THR A 170 0.74 1.99 2.90
N ALA A 171 1.51 3.08 2.99
CA ALA A 171 1.10 4.34 3.63
C ALA A 171 -0.14 4.97 2.97
N GLY A 172 -0.21 4.96 1.64
CA GLY A 172 -1.33 5.57 0.91
C GLY A 172 -2.66 4.86 1.13
N ASN A 173 -2.60 3.58 1.51
CA ASN A 173 -3.80 2.81 1.79
C ASN A 173 -4.50 3.29 3.05
N PHE A 174 -3.79 3.55 4.16
CA PHE A 174 -4.45 3.97 5.40
C PHE A 174 -5.23 5.29 5.22
N GLU A 175 -4.59 6.31 4.64
CA GLU A 175 -5.21 7.63 4.44
C GLU A 175 -6.43 7.54 3.52
N SER A 176 -6.32 6.81 2.40
CA SER A 176 -7.44 6.58 1.49
C SER A 176 -8.59 5.82 2.15
N ARG A 177 -8.31 4.87 3.06
CA ARG A 177 -9.34 4.07 3.74
C ARG A 177 -10.05 4.88 4.83
N VAL A 178 -9.35 5.78 5.51
CA VAL A 178 -9.98 6.78 6.38
C VAL A 178 -10.91 7.68 5.57
N ASP A 179 -10.48 8.14 4.39
CA ASP A 179 -11.33 8.92 3.49
C ASP A 179 -12.57 8.15 3.01
N ASP A 180 -12.49 6.82 2.90
CA ASP A 180 -13.63 5.98 2.55
C ASP A 180 -14.64 5.89 3.70
N LEU A 181 -14.18 5.73 4.94
CA LEU A 181 -15.02 5.79 6.15
C LEU A 181 -15.73 7.14 6.29
N LEU A 182 -15.04 8.23 5.96
CA LEU A 182 -15.61 9.57 5.98
C LEU A 182 -16.70 9.78 4.92
N LYS A 183 -16.52 9.22 3.72
CA LYS A 183 -17.57 9.24 2.68
C LYS A 183 -18.79 8.43 3.11
N ILE A 184 -18.59 7.27 3.75
CA ILE A 184 -19.66 6.45 4.33
C ILE A 184 -20.43 7.27 5.38
N GLN A 185 -19.73 7.88 6.34
CA GLN A 185 -20.33 8.76 7.35
C GLN A 185 -21.09 9.94 6.72
N SER A 186 -20.64 10.44 5.58
CA SER A 186 -21.26 11.55 4.84
C SER A 186 -22.49 11.14 4.03
N GLY A 187 -22.95 9.89 4.14
CA GLY A 187 -24.20 9.41 3.54
C GLY A 187 -24.03 8.72 2.19
N ALA A 188 -22.83 8.19 1.88
CA ALA A 188 -22.67 7.35 0.71
C ALA A 188 -23.55 6.09 0.82
N ILE A 189 -24.15 5.69 -0.30
CA ILE A 189 -25.09 4.56 -0.39
C ILE A 189 -24.47 3.34 -1.06
N ALA A 190 -23.44 3.55 -1.87
CA ALA A 190 -22.72 2.50 -2.57
C ALA A 190 -21.32 2.98 -2.95
N ALA A 191 -20.46 2.05 -3.32
CA ALA A 191 -19.17 2.31 -3.92
C ALA A 191 -18.94 1.39 -5.11
N GLN A 192 -18.41 1.93 -6.21
CA GLN A 192 -17.84 1.13 -7.30
C GLN A 192 -16.38 0.87 -7.02
N TRP A 193 -15.98 -0.38 -7.17
CA TRP A 193 -14.57 -0.76 -7.18
C TRP A 193 -13.94 -0.39 -8.51
N CYS A 194 -12.81 0.29 -8.46
CA CYS A 194 -11.99 0.64 -9.60
C CYS A 194 -10.65 -0.07 -9.47
N TYR A 195 -10.44 -1.09 -10.29
CA TYR A 195 -9.14 -1.76 -10.40
C TYR A 195 -8.11 -0.82 -11.03
N ASN A 196 -6.89 -0.89 -10.54
CA ASN A 196 -5.78 -0.10 -11.07
C ASN A 196 -4.85 -1.01 -11.86
N ASN A 197 -4.70 -0.77 -13.16
CA ASN A 197 -3.83 -1.59 -14.01
C ASN A 197 -2.35 -1.51 -13.60
N LEU A 198 -1.94 -0.52 -12.79
CA LEU A 198 -0.60 -0.51 -12.20
C LEU A 198 -0.35 -1.72 -11.28
N ASP A 199 -1.40 -2.39 -10.81
CA ASP A 199 -1.31 -3.64 -10.05
C ASP A 199 -0.82 -4.81 -10.94
N GLU A 200 -1.00 -4.75 -12.27
CA GLU A 200 -0.45 -5.76 -13.21
C GLU A 200 1.06 -5.61 -13.42
N ASP A 201 1.59 -4.40 -13.18
CA ASP A 201 3.01 -4.06 -13.33
C ASP A 201 3.79 -4.21 -12.00
N GLN A 202 3.14 -4.63 -10.91
CA GLN A 202 3.82 -4.84 -9.63
C GLN A 202 4.49 -6.23 -9.60
N ASP A 203 5.73 -6.27 -9.09
CA ASP A 203 6.45 -7.52 -8.82
C ASP A 203 5.88 -8.30 -7.61
N TYR A 204 4.88 -7.74 -6.91
CA TYR A 204 4.24 -8.35 -5.75
C TYR A 204 2.97 -9.10 -6.17
N PRO A 205 2.78 -10.36 -5.74
CA PRO A 205 1.56 -11.10 -6.03
C PRO A 205 0.37 -10.46 -5.30
N ILE A 206 -0.48 -9.77 -6.05
CA ILE A 206 -1.75 -9.24 -5.54
C ILE A 206 -2.82 -10.31 -5.77
N GLU A 207 -3.73 -10.48 -4.81
CA GLU A 207 -4.93 -11.29 -5.01
C GLU A 207 -5.71 -10.82 -6.24
N ASN A 208 -6.58 -11.68 -6.81
CA ASN A 208 -7.32 -11.34 -8.03
C ASN A 208 -8.45 -10.33 -7.77
N HIS A 209 -8.06 -9.08 -7.50
CA HIS A 209 -8.94 -7.95 -7.30
C HIS A 209 -9.59 -7.47 -8.60
N LYS A 210 -9.01 -7.83 -9.76
CA LYS A 210 -9.60 -7.55 -11.08
C LYS A 210 -11.01 -8.15 -11.22
N SER A 211 -11.29 -9.24 -10.49
CA SER A 211 -12.63 -9.82 -10.41
C SER A 211 -13.66 -8.88 -9.77
N HIS A 212 -13.26 -7.86 -9.01
CA HIS A 212 -14.13 -6.84 -8.43
C HIS A 212 -14.32 -5.62 -9.33
N ASP A 213 -13.54 -5.49 -10.40
CA ASP A 213 -13.54 -4.27 -11.21
C ASP A 213 -14.94 -3.92 -11.74
N HIS A 214 -15.29 -2.64 -11.61
CA HIS A 214 -16.59 -2.05 -11.91
C HIS A 214 -17.79 -2.60 -11.14
N LYS A 215 -17.61 -3.58 -10.22
CA LYS A 215 -18.70 -4.02 -9.34
C LYS A 215 -19.07 -2.90 -8.37
N ILE A 216 -20.36 -2.82 -8.09
CA ILE A 216 -20.93 -1.84 -7.16
C ILE A 216 -21.32 -2.58 -5.90
N PHE A 217 -20.83 -2.10 -4.77
CA PHE A 217 -21.06 -2.63 -3.45
C PHE A 217 -21.91 -1.64 -2.65
N ILE A 218 -22.93 -2.14 -1.96
CA ILE A 218 -23.87 -1.32 -1.20
C ILE A 218 -23.32 -1.04 0.19
N VAL A 219 -23.45 0.20 0.65
CA VAL A 219 -23.16 0.57 2.03
C VAL A 219 -24.34 0.12 2.89
N ARG A 220 -24.10 -0.91 3.71
CA ARG A 220 -25.10 -1.49 4.63
C ARG A 220 -25.59 -0.42 5.61
N GLY A 221 -26.91 -0.35 5.81
CA GLY A 221 -27.52 0.63 6.72
C GLY A 221 -27.51 2.06 6.18
N SER A 222 -27.19 2.26 4.90
CA SER A 222 -27.40 3.56 4.25
C SER A 222 -28.90 3.83 4.10
N TRP A 223 -29.28 5.11 3.98
CA TRP A 223 -30.69 5.50 3.82
C TRP A 223 -31.36 4.84 2.60
N ALA A 224 -30.59 4.49 1.57
CA ALA A 224 -31.08 3.80 0.38
C ALA A 224 -31.37 2.31 0.65
N ASP A 225 -30.49 1.67 1.41
CA ASP A 225 -30.62 0.27 1.86
C ASP A 225 -31.80 0.14 2.84
N GLU A 226 -31.79 0.90 3.94
CA GLU A 226 -32.87 0.89 4.95
C GLU A 226 -34.22 1.34 4.36
N GLY A 227 -34.18 2.25 3.40
CA GLY A 227 -35.35 2.75 2.69
C GLY A 227 -35.95 1.75 1.71
N GLY A 228 -35.29 0.63 1.40
CA GLY A 228 -35.72 -0.31 0.36
C GLY A 228 -35.76 0.31 -1.04
N TYR A 229 -34.89 1.29 -1.29
CA TYR A 229 -34.77 1.98 -2.59
C TYR A 229 -33.84 1.26 -3.55
N LEU A 230 -33.14 0.24 -3.07
CA LEU A 230 -32.23 -0.61 -3.82
C LEU A 230 -32.89 -1.95 -4.17
N SER A 231 -32.47 -2.55 -5.28
CA SER A 231 -32.95 -3.85 -5.76
C SER A 231 -31.84 -4.65 -6.45
N GLY A 232 -32.16 -5.87 -6.89
CA GLY A 232 -31.22 -6.72 -7.63
C GLY A 232 -30.33 -7.57 -6.73
N ASP A 233 -29.27 -8.11 -7.32
CA ASP A 233 -28.25 -8.88 -6.60
C ASP A 233 -27.31 -7.92 -5.87
N ILE A 234 -27.52 -7.80 -4.56
CA ILE A 234 -26.83 -6.84 -3.69
C ILE A 234 -25.65 -7.54 -3.01
N THR A 235 -24.45 -7.02 -3.27
CA THR A 235 -23.27 -7.30 -2.46
C THR A 235 -22.96 -6.09 -1.60
N TYR A 236 -22.56 -6.31 -0.35
CA TYR A 236 -22.27 -5.23 0.59
C TYR A 236 -20.79 -4.86 0.60
N LEU A 237 -20.49 -3.59 0.86
CA LEU A 237 -19.11 -3.09 0.87
C LEU A 237 -18.29 -3.72 2.00
N ASP A 238 -18.89 -3.90 3.17
CA ASP A 238 -18.24 -4.50 4.35
C ASP A 238 -17.67 -5.90 4.09
N THR A 239 -18.21 -6.65 3.12
CA THR A 239 -17.74 -8.00 2.78
C THR A 239 -16.47 -8.03 1.92
N VAL A 240 -16.07 -6.91 1.32
CA VAL A 240 -14.87 -6.80 0.45
C VAL A 240 -13.88 -5.75 0.95
N MET A 241 -14.13 -5.15 2.11
CA MET A 241 -13.26 -4.10 2.65
C MET A 241 -11.88 -4.62 3.06
N SER A 242 -11.78 -5.90 3.46
CA SER A 242 -10.50 -6.56 3.73
C SER A 242 -9.57 -6.55 2.51
N ASP A 243 -10.13 -6.73 1.33
CA ASP A 243 -9.37 -6.90 0.08
C ASP A 243 -8.75 -5.55 -0.33
N LEU A 244 -9.37 -4.45 0.08
CA LEU A 244 -8.84 -3.09 -0.04
C LEU A 244 -7.75 -2.74 0.99
N MET A 245 -7.54 -3.61 1.97
CA MET A 245 -6.44 -3.51 2.94
C MET A 245 -5.22 -4.31 2.51
N THR A 246 -5.30 -5.10 1.44
CA THR A 246 -4.17 -5.88 0.93
C THR A 246 -3.01 -4.97 0.55
N THR A 247 -1.86 -5.27 1.11
CA THR A 247 -0.61 -4.53 0.88
C THR A 247 -0.24 -4.56 -0.59
N GLY A 248 0.18 -3.41 -1.13
CA GLY A 248 0.59 -3.28 -2.54
C GLY A 248 -0.57 -3.12 -3.53
N CYS A 249 -1.82 -3.30 -3.10
CA CYS A 249 -3.01 -3.01 -3.90
C CYS A 249 -3.17 -1.49 -4.10
N SER A 250 -3.35 -1.06 -5.35
CA SER A 250 -3.62 0.34 -5.72
C SER A 250 -5.07 0.59 -6.14
N CYS A 251 -5.97 -0.37 -5.87
CA CYS A 251 -7.40 -0.24 -6.12
C CYS A 251 -8.03 0.86 -5.27
N TYR A 252 -9.05 1.52 -5.82
CA TYR A 252 -9.76 2.60 -5.14
C TYR A 252 -11.27 2.48 -5.33
N LEU A 253 -12.01 3.23 -4.51
CA LEU A 253 -13.47 3.25 -4.54
C LEU A 253 -13.99 4.57 -5.06
N THR A 254 -15.01 4.51 -5.91
CA THR A 254 -15.82 5.67 -6.31
C THR A 254 -17.19 5.59 -5.64
N PHE A 255 -17.53 6.57 -4.81
CA PHE A 255 -18.76 6.52 -4.00
C PHE A 255 -19.95 7.18 -4.70
N PHE A 256 -21.12 6.59 -4.49
CA PHE A 256 -22.42 7.12 -4.90
C PHE A 256 -23.20 7.59 -3.68
N PHE A 257 -23.89 8.72 -3.83
CA PHE A 257 -24.70 9.32 -2.76
C PHE A 257 -26.20 9.33 -3.10
N ASN A 258 -26.55 9.16 -4.37
CA ASN A 258 -27.95 9.16 -4.83
C ASN A 258 -28.28 7.87 -5.58
N VAL A 259 -29.49 7.37 -5.37
CA VAL A 259 -30.00 6.17 -6.07
C VAL A 259 -30.12 6.42 -7.58
N SER A 260 -30.31 7.67 -8.02
CA SER A 260 -30.35 8.05 -9.44
C SER A 260 -29.07 7.76 -10.20
N ASP A 261 -27.94 7.78 -9.49
CA ASP A 261 -26.61 7.66 -10.06
C ASP A 261 -26.19 6.19 -10.20
N LEU A 262 -26.94 5.28 -9.59
CA LEU A 262 -26.75 3.85 -9.69
C LEU A 262 -27.34 3.29 -11.01
N PRO A 263 -26.79 2.17 -11.53
CA PRO A 263 -27.40 1.46 -12.65
C PRO A 263 -28.87 1.12 -12.38
N LYS A 264 -29.73 1.24 -13.40
CA LYS A 264 -31.19 0.99 -13.27
C LYS A 264 -31.54 -0.36 -12.63
N LYS A 265 -30.72 -1.39 -12.88
CA LYS A 265 -30.90 -2.74 -12.31
C LYS A 265 -30.78 -2.80 -10.77
N LEU A 266 -30.17 -1.79 -10.16
CA LEU A 266 -30.02 -1.65 -8.71
C LEU A 266 -31.06 -0.70 -8.09
N GLN A 267 -31.93 -0.10 -8.90
CA GLN A 267 -32.97 0.82 -8.45
C GLN A 267 -34.27 0.02 -8.24
N SER A 268 -34.94 0.17 -7.10
CA SER A 268 -36.21 -0.52 -6.86
C SER A 268 -37.40 0.19 -7.52
N GLU A 269 -38.52 -0.52 -7.70
CA GLU A 269 -39.78 0.12 -8.12
C GLU A 269 -40.23 1.16 -7.09
N LYS A 270 -39.99 0.91 -5.79
CA LYS A 270 -40.26 1.87 -4.72
C LYS A 270 -39.51 3.20 -4.94
N TYR A 271 -38.25 3.15 -5.38
CA TYR A 271 -37.53 4.36 -5.76
C TYR A 271 -38.13 5.05 -7.00
N SER A 272 -38.54 4.26 -7.99
CA SER A 272 -39.20 4.78 -9.19
C SER A 272 -40.50 5.54 -8.84
N GLU A 273 -41.30 5.00 -7.92
CA GLU A 273 -42.49 5.67 -7.38
C GLU A 273 -42.16 6.95 -6.60
N LEU A 274 -41.11 6.93 -5.77
CA LEU A 274 -40.64 8.12 -5.04
C LEU A 274 -40.31 9.25 -6.02
N ARG A 275 -39.60 8.92 -7.11
CA ARG A 275 -39.21 9.87 -8.15
C ARG A 275 -40.43 10.42 -8.91
N ARG A 276 -41.40 9.58 -9.26
CA ARG A 276 -42.66 9.98 -9.92
C ARG A 276 -43.47 10.97 -9.07
N LYS A 277 -43.41 10.84 -7.74
CA LYS A 277 -44.13 11.72 -6.78
C LYS A 277 -43.43 13.06 -6.52
N ASN A 278 -42.28 13.36 -7.15
CA ASN A 278 -41.50 14.60 -6.98
C ASN A 278 -41.15 14.91 -5.50
N ILE A 279 -41.14 13.90 -4.64
CA ILE A 279 -40.69 14.06 -3.26
C ILE A 279 -39.16 14.15 -3.35
N LYS A 280 -38.61 15.34 -3.07
CA LYS A 280 -37.16 15.54 -3.02
C LYS A 280 -36.57 14.48 -2.09
N SER A 281 -35.53 13.80 -2.57
CA SER A 281 -34.67 12.97 -1.73
C SER A 281 -34.30 13.75 -0.45
N PRO A 282 -34.12 13.07 0.70
CA PRO A 282 -33.66 13.75 1.92
C PRO A 282 -32.43 14.61 1.59
N PRO A 283 -32.28 15.82 2.17
CA PRO A 283 -31.16 16.67 1.88
C PRO A 283 -29.89 16.02 2.44
N ILE A 284 -29.13 15.37 1.58
CA ILE A 284 -27.77 14.94 1.87
C ILE A 284 -26.90 16.01 1.23
N SER A 285 -26.23 16.80 2.07
CA SER A 285 -25.19 17.71 1.60
C SER A 285 -24.09 16.83 1.01
N PRO A 286 -23.89 16.78 -0.32
CA PRO A 286 -22.76 16.05 -0.86
C PRO A 286 -21.51 16.81 -0.39
N ALA A 287 -20.53 16.12 0.18
CA ALA A 287 -19.17 16.60 0.07
C ALA A 287 -18.88 16.70 -1.45
N PRO A 288 -18.24 17.78 -1.92
CA PRO A 288 -18.02 17.97 -3.35
C PRO A 288 -17.27 16.76 -3.90
N ALA A 289 -17.84 16.16 -4.94
CA ALA A 289 -17.19 15.13 -5.73
C ALA A 289 -16.03 15.79 -6.49
N GLU A 290 -14.87 15.88 -5.86
CA GLU A 290 -13.63 16.28 -6.52
C GLU A 290 -12.79 15.04 -6.76
N ASN A 291 -12.25 14.95 -7.98
CA ASN A 291 -11.36 13.91 -8.42
C ASN A 291 -10.21 13.74 -7.42
N ILE A 292 -10.30 12.73 -6.57
CA ILE A 292 -9.24 12.31 -5.65
C ILE A 292 -8.13 11.74 -6.52
N ILE A 293 -7.15 12.58 -6.86
CA ILE A 293 -5.86 12.12 -7.35
C ILE A 293 -5.01 11.86 -6.11
N ALA A 294 -4.33 10.71 -6.09
CA ALA A 294 -3.37 10.34 -5.06
C ALA A 294 -2.53 11.57 -4.63
N PRO A 295 -2.23 11.72 -3.32
CA PRO A 295 -1.53 12.88 -2.77
C PRO A 295 -0.30 13.26 -3.61
N LYS A 296 0.13 14.54 -3.63
CA LYS A 296 1.31 14.99 -4.41
C LYS A 296 2.56 14.13 -4.17
N GLU A 297 2.68 13.51 -3.00
CA GLU A 297 3.69 12.51 -2.63
C GLU A 297 3.73 11.29 -3.58
N TYR A 298 2.59 10.91 -4.16
CA TYR A 298 2.39 9.79 -5.09
C TYR A 298 2.50 10.17 -6.56
N ARG A 299 2.44 11.47 -6.92
CA ARG A 299 2.79 11.89 -8.30
C ARG A 299 4.28 11.69 -8.61
N GLY A 300 5.07 11.48 -7.57
CA GLY A 300 6.45 11.00 -7.65
C GLY A 300 6.56 9.53 -8.04
N LEU A 301 5.57 8.66 -7.80
CA LEU A 301 5.69 7.22 -8.09
C LEU A 301 5.88 6.97 -9.59
N SER A 302 5.10 7.60 -10.48
CA SER A 302 5.31 7.44 -11.93
C SER A 302 6.70 7.93 -12.39
N GLY A 303 7.20 9.04 -11.82
CA GLY A 303 8.53 9.58 -12.13
C GLY A 303 9.68 8.83 -11.46
N MET A 304 9.44 8.25 -10.28
CA MET A 304 10.37 7.44 -9.50
C MET A 304 10.46 6.04 -10.12
N LEU A 305 9.34 5.43 -10.50
CA LEU A 305 9.27 4.19 -11.29
C LEU A 305 9.96 4.37 -12.66
N LYS A 306 9.71 5.47 -13.39
CA LYS A 306 10.45 5.79 -14.63
C LYS A 306 11.97 5.98 -14.41
N LYS A 307 12.37 6.58 -13.30
CA LYS A 307 13.80 6.72 -12.92
C LYS A 307 14.43 5.44 -12.37
N LEU A 308 13.63 4.50 -11.86
CA LEU A 308 14.07 3.25 -11.23
C LEU A 308 14.12 2.08 -12.22
N PHE A 309 13.23 2.07 -13.22
CA PHE A 309 13.09 0.96 -14.17
C PHE A 309 13.51 1.28 -15.60
N GLY A 310 13.83 2.55 -15.90
CA GLY A 310 14.42 2.95 -17.18
C GLY A 310 13.44 2.85 -18.35
N ALA A 311 13.14 4.01 -18.94
CA ALA A 311 13.00 4.11 -20.39
C ALA A 311 14.28 4.77 -20.93
#